data_AF-A0A7S0NST0-F1
#
_entry.id   AF-A0A7S0NST0-F1
#
_cell.length_a   1.000
_cell.length_b   1.000
_cell.length_c   1.000
_cell.angle_alpha   90.00
_cell.angle_beta   90.00
_cell.angle_gamma   90.00
#
_symmetry.space_group_name_H-M   'P 1'
#
loop_
_entity.id
_entity.type
_entity.pdbx_description
1 polymer ?
#
loop_
_entity_poly.entity_id
_entity_poly.type
_entity_poly.pdbx_seq_one_letter_code
_entity_poly.pdbx_strand_id
1 'polypeptide(L)'
;SELPWAGAANLSAKPRQHWKSDGILLGWYVSEGNLTHAVVRGAGHLSPIDQPYASRDLVRRWIERDALGVDRPGYKAARDQEDAYPAHSCVEHLLPPPPPLPKQP
;
A
#
# COMPACT_ATOMS: atom_id res chain seq x y z
N SER A 1 3.14 -20.50 15.14
CA SER A 1 4.44 -20.81 14.50
C SER A 1 5.20 -19.53 14.31
N GLU A 2 6.40 -19.44 14.90
CA GLU A 2 7.33 -18.32 14.66
C GLU A 2 8.32 -18.72 13.57
N LEU A 3 8.81 -17.74 12.80
CA LEU A 3 9.84 -17.97 11.78
C LEU A 3 11.21 -18.12 12.48
N PRO A 4 11.88 -19.28 12.44
CA PRO A 4 13.15 -19.46 13.12
C PRO A 4 14.29 -18.84 12.29
N TRP A 5 14.81 -17.69 12.75
CA TRP A 5 16.00 -17.06 12.17
C TRP A 5 16.70 -16.17 13.23
N ALA A 6 17.95 -15.79 12.98
CA ALA A 6 18.80 -15.12 13.99
C ALA A 6 18.20 -13.82 14.57
N GLY A 7 17.42 -13.06 13.78
CA GLY A 7 16.79 -11.82 14.22
C GLY A 7 15.33 -11.97 14.67
N ALA A 8 14.79 -13.18 14.80
CA ALA A 8 13.37 -13.39 15.12
C ALA A 8 12.96 -12.73 16.45
N ALA A 9 13.74 -12.93 17.51
CA ALA A 9 13.48 -12.35 18.83
C ALA A 9 13.54 -10.81 18.80
N ASN A 10 14.51 -10.24 18.08
CA ASN A 10 14.68 -8.79 17.96
C ASN A 10 13.53 -8.16 17.18
N LEU A 11 13.08 -8.79 16.09
CA LEU A 11 11.96 -8.30 15.29
C LEU A 11 10.67 -8.27 16.13
N SER A 12 10.41 -9.31 16.91
CA SER A 12 9.22 -9.40 17.78
C SER A 12 9.25 -8.39 18.94
N ALA A 13 10.43 -8.05 19.45
CA ALA A 13 10.58 -7.09 20.54
C ALA A 13 10.53 -5.62 20.08
N LYS A 14 10.81 -5.35 18.80
CA LYS A 14 10.85 -3.99 18.27
C LYS A 14 9.45 -3.38 18.11
N PRO A 15 9.26 -2.10 18.47
CA PRO A 15 8.00 -1.41 18.22
C PRO A 15 7.82 -1.14 16.72
N ARG A 16 6.55 -1.16 16.28
CA ARG A 16 6.19 -0.75 14.91
C ARG A 16 6.45 0.74 14.71
N GLN A 17 7.08 1.08 13.60
CA GLN A 17 7.38 2.46 13.19
C GLN A 17 6.39 2.93 12.12
N HIS A 18 6.16 4.24 12.05
CA HIS A 18 5.34 4.84 11.01
C HIS A 18 6.12 4.92 9.69
N TRP A 19 5.48 4.47 8.60
CA TRP A 19 5.95 4.69 7.25
C TRP A 19 5.10 5.78 6.60
N LYS A 20 5.78 6.84 6.16
CA LYS A 20 5.18 8.05 5.61
C LYS A 20 5.83 8.43 4.27
N SER A 21 5.07 9.15 3.47
CA SER A 21 5.54 9.79 2.25
C SER A 21 4.74 11.07 2.02
N ASP A 22 5.41 12.20 1.76
CA ASP A 22 4.82 13.54 1.74
C ASP A 22 3.99 13.86 3.01
N GLY A 23 4.43 13.38 4.17
CA GLY A 23 3.69 13.52 5.44
C GLY A 23 2.41 12.67 5.55
N ILE A 24 2.05 11.91 4.51
CA ILE A 24 0.89 11.00 4.50
C ILE A 24 1.29 9.66 5.12
N LEU A 25 0.49 9.17 6.06
CA LEU A 25 0.69 7.85 6.66
C LEU A 25 0.25 6.74 5.71
N LEU A 26 1.23 6.02 5.16
CA LEU A 26 1.01 4.88 4.24
C LEU A 26 0.85 3.56 4.99
N GLY A 27 1.44 3.46 6.19
CA GLY A 27 1.38 2.24 6.96
C GLY A 27 2.34 2.20 8.14
N TRP A 28 2.64 0.97 8.56
CA TRP A 28 3.60 0.70 9.62
C TRP A 28 4.61 -0.33 9.16
N TYR A 29 5.79 -0.31 9.75
CA TYR A 29 6.81 -1.31 9.48
C TYR A 29 7.60 -1.67 10.74
N VAL A 30 8.24 -2.83 10.70
CA VAL A 30 9.30 -3.23 11.62
C VAL A 30 10.39 -3.92 10.81
N SER A 31 11.65 -3.58 11.09
CA SER A 31 12.80 -4.12 10.35
C SER A 31 13.86 -4.64 11.30
N GLU A 32 14.41 -5.80 10.96
CA GLU A 32 15.56 -6.42 11.60
C GLU A 32 16.42 -7.06 10.51
N GLY A 33 17.71 -6.69 10.44
CA GLY A 33 18.62 -7.19 9.41
C GLY A 33 18.05 -7.05 8.00
N ASN A 34 17.89 -8.19 7.31
CA ASN A 34 17.39 -8.25 5.92
C ASN A 34 15.87 -8.48 5.83
N LEU A 35 15.15 -8.53 6.95
CA LEU A 35 13.71 -8.73 6.97
C LEU A 35 12.99 -7.44 7.39
N THR A 36 12.06 -7.01 6.55
CA THR A 36 11.15 -5.92 6.86
C THR A 36 9.72 -6.42 6.74
N HIS A 37 8.95 -6.30 7.82
CA HIS A 37 7.52 -6.56 7.83
C HIS A 37 6.79 -5.23 7.75
N ALA A 38 6.03 -5.02 6.67
CA ALA A 38 5.26 -3.81 6.42
C ALA A 38 3.76 -4.12 6.37
N VAL A 39 2.96 -3.24 6.97
CA VAL A 39 1.50 -3.26 6.94
C VAL A 39 1.04 -2.03 6.18
N VAL A 40 0.37 -2.24 5.05
CA VAL A 40 -0.21 -1.17 4.23
C VAL A 40 -1.54 -0.76 4.84
N ARG A 41 -1.69 0.53 5.18
CA ARG A 41 -2.91 1.04 5.81
C ARG A 41 -4.05 1.08 4.80
N GLY A 42 -5.19 0.47 5.14
CA GLY A 42 -6.39 0.49 4.29
C GLY A 42 -6.34 -0.48 3.11
N ALA A 43 -5.38 -1.41 3.09
CA ALA A 43 -5.31 -2.50 2.14
C ALA A 43 -5.99 -3.76 2.70
N GLY A 44 -6.68 -4.49 1.85
CA GLY A 44 -7.17 -5.84 2.11
C GLY A 44 -6.18 -6.91 1.60
N HIS A 45 -6.72 -8.06 1.19
CA HIS A 45 -5.89 -9.17 0.69
C HIS A 45 -5.11 -8.81 -0.58
N LEU A 46 -5.72 -8.01 -1.46
CA LEU A 46 -5.12 -7.59 -2.72
C LEU A 46 -4.59 -6.17 -2.56
N SER A 47 -3.55 -6.04 -1.73
CA SER A 47 -2.97 -4.73 -1.38
C SER A 47 -2.67 -3.81 -2.58
N PRO A 48 -2.15 -4.30 -3.73
CA PRO A 48 -1.91 -3.42 -4.88
C PRO A 48 -3.19 -2.90 -5.56
N ILE A 49 -4.32 -3.59 -5.41
CA ILE A 49 -5.62 -3.13 -5.92
C ILE A 49 -6.23 -2.12 -4.96
N ASP A 50 -6.18 -2.41 -3.65
CA ASP A 50 -6.80 -1.57 -2.63
C ASP A 50 -6.00 -0.27 -2.38
N GLN A 51 -4.67 -0.36 -2.42
CA GLN A 51 -3.74 0.73 -2.13
C GLN A 51 -2.57 0.75 -3.12
N PRO A 52 -2.82 1.05 -4.41
CA PRO A 52 -1.82 0.97 -5.48
C PRO A 52 -0.57 1.80 -5.19
N TYR A 53 -0.76 3.01 -4.68
CA TYR A 53 0.32 3.96 -4.37
C TYR A 53 1.26 3.49 -3.28
N ALA A 54 0.70 3.03 -2.16
CA ALA A 54 1.50 2.52 -1.04
C ALA A 54 2.20 1.23 -1.47
N SER A 55 1.51 0.31 -2.15
CA SER A 55 2.14 -0.91 -2.65
C SER A 55 3.30 -0.64 -3.62
N ARG A 56 3.15 0.33 -4.52
CA ARG A 56 4.24 0.75 -5.42
C ARG A 56 5.42 1.35 -4.67
N ASP A 57 5.17 2.22 -3.70
CA ASP A 57 6.21 2.82 -2.86
C ASP A 57 6.99 1.75 -2.07
N LEU A 58 6.28 0.76 -1.49
CA LEU A 58 6.90 -0.38 -0.79
C LEU A 58 7.84 -1.16 -1.71
N VAL A 59 7.36 -1.57 -2.88
CA VAL A 59 8.15 -2.39 -3.83
C VAL A 59 9.33 -1.58 -4.40
N ARG A 60 9.11 -0.32 -4.77
CA ARG A 60 10.18 0.56 -5.28
C ARG A 60 11.30 0.72 -4.27
N ARG A 61 10.97 1.00 -3.01
CA ARG A 61 11.97 1.13 -1.94
C ARG A 61 12.70 -0.17 -1.67
N TRP A 62 12.00 -1.30 -1.70
CA TRP A 62 12.62 -2.61 -1.56
C TRP A 62 13.66 -2.88 -2.66
N ILE A 63 13.31 -2.60 -3.94
CA ILE A 63 14.23 -2.74 -5.08
C ILE A 63 15.46 -1.82 -4.93
N GLU A 64 15.22 -0.57 -4.52
CA GLU A 64 16.27 0.44 -4.31
C GLU A 64 17.09 0.23 -3.03
N ARG A 65 16.76 -0.78 -2.20
CA ARG A 65 17.33 -1.01 -0.87
C ARG A 65 17.19 0.20 0.06
N ASP A 66 16.09 0.92 -0.08
CA ASP A 66 15.76 2.08 0.72
C ASP A 66 14.93 1.73 1.96
N ALA A 67 15.04 2.53 3.01
CA ALA A 67 14.33 2.32 4.26
C ALA A 67 12.93 2.98 4.24
N LEU A 68 11.92 2.28 4.78
CA LEU A 68 10.55 2.80 4.95
C LEU A 68 10.45 3.93 6.01
N GLY A 69 11.47 4.06 6.87
CA GLY A 69 11.52 5.09 7.91
C GLY A 69 11.81 6.50 7.42
N VAL A 70 12.19 6.65 6.15
CA VAL A 70 12.48 7.95 5.54
C VAL A 70 11.19 8.50 4.92
N ASP A 71 10.74 9.66 5.38
CA ASP A 71 9.65 10.39 4.71
C ASP A 71 10.21 10.99 3.42
N ARG A 72 9.88 10.35 2.28
CA ARG A 72 10.32 10.80 0.96
C ARG A 72 9.22 11.62 0.30
N PRO A 73 9.59 12.63 -0.51
CA PRO A 73 8.63 13.28 -1.37
C PRO A 73 8.31 12.40 -2.59
N GLY A 74 7.07 12.47 -3.07
CA GLY A 74 6.67 11.89 -4.35
C GLY A 74 5.49 10.92 -4.32
N TYR A 75 4.92 10.60 -3.16
CA TYR A 75 3.64 9.87 -3.11
C TYR A 75 2.51 10.69 -3.71
N LYS A 76 2.43 11.99 -3.41
CA LYS A 76 1.40 12.88 -4.00
C LYS A 76 1.54 12.97 -5.51
N ALA A 77 2.75 13.25 -6.00
CA ALA A 77 3.01 13.33 -7.44
C ALA A 77 2.76 12.00 -8.16
N ALA A 78 3.18 10.88 -7.55
CA ALA A 78 2.88 9.53 -8.05
C ALA A 78 1.38 9.28 -8.14
N ARG A 79 0.64 9.69 -7.10
CA ARG A 79 -0.80 9.58 -7.04
C ARG A 79 -1.49 10.40 -8.10
N ASP A 80 -1.14 11.68 -8.21
CA ASP A 80 -1.74 12.58 -9.18
C ASP A 80 -1.46 12.10 -10.61
N GLN A 81 -0.27 11.55 -10.88
CA GLN A 81 0.10 11.02 -12.20
C GLN A 81 -0.64 9.73 -12.57
N GLU A 82 -0.79 8.76 -11.66
CA GLU A 82 -1.55 7.55 -11.98
C GLU A 82 -3.07 7.80 -11.94
N ASP A 83 -3.61 8.63 -11.05
CA ASP A 83 -5.02 9.05 -11.08
C ASP A 83 -5.36 9.74 -12.42
N ALA A 84 -4.39 10.41 -13.06
CA ALA A 84 -4.51 10.98 -14.40
C ALA A 84 -4.38 9.95 -15.54
N TYR A 85 -4.01 8.68 -15.26
CA TYR A 85 -3.89 7.66 -16.29
C TYR A 85 -5.28 7.28 -16.83
N PRO A 86 -5.50 7.32 -18.16
CA PRO A 86 -6.84 7.18 -18.74
C PRO A 86 -7.55 5.86 -18.43
N ALA A 87 -6.85 4.81 -18.00
CA ALA A 87 -7.49 3.56 -17.62
C ALA A 87 -8.35 3.69 -16.33
N HIS A 88 -8.17 4.74 -15.52
CA HIS A 88 -9.08 5.04 -14.41
C HIS A 88 -10.40 5.69 -14.90
N SER A 89 -10.50 6.08 -16.18
CA SER A 89 -11.74 6.55 -16.84
C SER A 89 -12.69 5.40 -17.20
N CYS A 90 -12.42 4.16 -16.80
CA CYS A 90 -13.33 3.03 -17.03
C CYS A 90 -14.75 3.37 -16.59
N VAL A 91 -14.94 4.17 -15.53
CA VAL A 91 -16.25 4.64 -15.06
C VAL A 91 -16.97 5.55 -16.07
N GLU A 92 -16.24 6.37 -16.83
CA GLU A 92 -16.83 7.21 -17.89
C GLU A 92 -17.34 6.38 -19.07
N HIS A 93 -16.83 5.16 -19.24
CA HIS A 93 -17.24 4.21 -20.27
C HIS A 93 -18.14 3.08 -19.75
N LEU A 94 -18.50 3.08 -18.46
CA LEU A 94 -19.49 2.14 -17.92
C LEU A 94 -20.88 2.53 -18.43
N LEU A 95 -21.59 1.57 -19.01
CA LEU A 95 -23.01 1.74 -19.30
C LEU A 95 -23.75 2.08 -18.00
N PRO A 96 -24.73 3.01 -18.05
CA PRO A 96 -25.53 3.32 -16.87
C PRO A 96 -26.16 2.04 -16.31
N PRO A 97 -26.32 1.93 -14.97
CA PRO A 97 -26.92 0.75 -14.38
C PRO A 97 -28.31 0.51 -14.98
N PRO A 98 -28.69 -0.75 -15.28
CA PRO A 98 -30.01 -1.04 -15.80
C PRO A 98 -31.08 -0.58 -14.80
N PRO A 99 -32.25 -0.12 -15.27
CA PRO A 99 -33.33 0.31 -14.39
C PRO A 99 -33.72 -0.82 -13.43
N PRO A 100 -34.13 -0.51 -12.19
CA PRO A 100 -34.51 -1.52 -11.21
C PRO A 100 -35.66 -2.38 -11.74
N LEU A 101 -35.54 -3.69 -11.55
CA LEU A 101 -36.55 -4.65 -11.98
C LEU A 101 -37.91 -4.28 -11.37
N PRO A 102 -39.02 -4.39 -12.14
CA PRO A 102 -40.34 -4.18 -11.59
C PRO A 102 -40.58 -5.17 -10.45
N LYS A 103 -41.16 -4.67 -9.35
CA LYS A 103 -41.52 -5.52 -8.22
C LYS A 103 -42.43 -6.65 -8.72
N GLN A 104 -42.02 -7.90 -8.54
CA GLN A 104 -42.87 -9.04 -8.83
C GLN A 104 -44.08 -9.02 -7.87
N PRO A 105 -45.28 -9.36 -8.37
CA PRO A 105 -46.52 -9.33 -7.58
C PRO A 105 -46.53 -10.36 -6.45
#